data_AF-A0A971FX79-F1
#
_entry.id   AF-A0A971FX79-F1
#
_cell.length_a   1.000
_cell.length_b   1.000
_cell.length_c   1.000
_cell.angle_alpha   90.00
_cell.angle_beta   90.00
_cell.angle_gamma   90.00
#
_symmetry.space_group_name_H-M   'P 1'
#
loop_
_entity.id
_entity.type
_entity.pdbx_description
1 polymer ?
#
loop_
_entity_poly.entity_id
_entity_poly.type
_entity_poly.pdbx_seq_one_letter_code
_entity_poly.pdbx_strand_id
1 'polypeptide(L)' 'MTAPRTPERPQKISRDDIEAKLRSIQGEVDDTAESAKGIAIAVGAVVAVGVLAVVFLMGKKRGRSKSTIIEVRRF' A
#
# COMPACT_ATOMS: atom_id res chain seq x y z
N MET A 1 -33.41 47.80 5.56
CA MET A 1 -32.89 48.06 6.93
C MET A 1 -32.55 46.70 7.53
N THR A 2 -31.33 46.23 7.29
CA THR A 2 -30.89 44.86 7.61
C THR A 2 -30.31 44.86 9.02
N ALA A 3 -30.87 44.05 9.92
CA ALA A 3 -30.48 44.03 11.33
C ALA A 3 -28.97 43.73 11.52
N PRO A 4 -28.32 44.30 12.55
CA PRO A 4 -26.89 44.11 12.80
C PRO A 4 -26.63 42.63 13.14
N ARG A 5 -25.71 41.99 12.41
CA ARG A 5 -25.19 40.67 12.78
C ARG A 5 -24.40 40.85 14.08
N THR A 6 -24.94 40.35 15.17
CA THR A 6 -24.24 40.32 16.45
C THR A 6 -22.91 39.58 16.27
N PRO A 7 -21.76 40.13 16.70
CA PRO A 7 -20.50 39.41 16.62
C PRO A 7 -20.62 38.14 17.47
N GLU A 8 -20.50 36.97 16.83
CA GLU A 8 -20.49 35.70 17.53
C GLU A 8 -19.30 35.70 18.50
N ARG A 9 -19.59 35.80 19.80
CA ARG A 9 -18.59 35.62 20.84
C ARG A 9 -18.01 34.22 20.65
N PRO A 10 -16.67 34.03 20.63
CA PRO A 10 -16.09 32.71 20.45
C PRO A 10 -16.64 31.79 21.54
N GLN A 11 -17.48 30.83 21.11
CA GLN A 11 -18.03 29.83 22.02
C GLN A 11 -16.87 29.04 22.60
N LYS A 12 -16.90 28.80 23.92
CA LYS A 12 -15.87 27.98 24.56
C LYS A 12 -15.93 26.59 23.96
N ILE A 13 -14.83 26.16 23.37
CA ILE A 13 -14.66 24.81 22.84
C ILE A 13 -14.90 23.80 23.98
N SER A 14 -15.89 22.94 23.82
CA SER A 14 -16.18 21.82 24.71
C SER A 14 -15.26 20.64 24.40
N ARG A 15 -15.17 19.69 25.34
CA ARG A 15 -14.51 18.39 25.09
C ARG A 15 -15.16 17.65 23.92
N ASP A 16 -16.47 17.73 23.81
CA ASP A 16 -17.24 17.06 22.76
C ASP A 16 -16.90 17.58 21.37
N ASP A 17 -16.63 18.89 21.24
CA ASP A 17 -16.22 19.51 19.97
C ASP A 17 -14.85 18.98 19.51
N ILE A 18 -13.94 18.76 20.46
CA ILE A 18 -12.60 18.19 20.19
C ILE A 18 -12.74 16.73 19.79
N GLU A 19 -13.54 15.95 20.51
CA GLU A 19 -13.78 14.54 20.18
C GLU A 19 -14.40 14.40 18.79
N ALA A 20 -15.40 15.21 18.46
CA ALA A 20 -16.04 15.21 17.14
C ALA A 20 -15.03 15.51 16.02
N LYS A 21 -14.16 16.51 16.22
CA LYS A 21 -13.10 16.86 15.26
C LYS A 21 -12.03 15.79 15.13
N LEU A 22 -11.61 15.20 16.25
CA LEU A 22 -10.61 14.13 16.24
C LEU A 22 -11.16 12.89 15.52
N ARG A 23 -12.41 12.50 15.82
CA ARG A 23 -13.09 11.39 15.17
C ARG A 23 -13.27 11.63 13.67
N SER A 24 -13.58 12.86 13.23
CA SER A 24 -13.68 13.17 11.81
C SER A 24 -12.34 13.04 11.08
N ILE A 25 -11.24 13.52 11.68
CA ILE A 25 -9.90 13.39 11.11
C ILE A 25 -9.47 11.92 11.08
N GLN A 26 -9.78 11.17 12.14
CA GLN A 26 -9.42 9.76 12.25
C GLN A 26 -10.16 8.91 11.22
N GLY A 27 -11.44 9.18 10.94
CA GLY A 27 -12.19 8.53 9.87
C GLY A 27 -11.57 8.76 8.48
N GLU A 28 -11.17 9.99 8.16
CA GLU A 28 -10.51 10.32 6.89
C GLU A 28 -9.14 9.63 6.74
N VAL A 29 -8.40 9.51 7.85
CA VAL A 29 -7.12 8.80 7.90
C VAL A 29 -7.32 7.30 7.73
N ASP A 30 -8.35 6.71 8.34
CA ASP A 30 -8.67 5.28 8.19
C ASP A 30 -9.08 4.95 6.75
N ASP A 31 -9.90 5.79 6.11
CA ASP A 31 -10.29 5.63 4.70
C ASP A 31 -9.09 5.72 3.74
N THR A 32 -8.17 6.63 4.04
CA THR A 32 -6.91 6.78 3.29
C THR A 32 -6.01 5.56 3.51
N ALA A 33 -5.92 5.05 4.74
CA ALA A 33 -5.12 3.89 5.08
C ALA A 33 -5.67 2.60 4.43
N GLU A 34 -7.00 2.40 4.43
CA GLU A 34 -7.67 1.31 3.70
C GLU A 34 -7.34 1.36 2.21
N SER A 35 -7.49 2.54 1.59
CA SER A 35 -7.17 2.74 0.18
C SER A 35 -5.69 2.46 -0.13
N ALA A 36 -4.78 2.90 0.75
CA ALA A 36 -3.34 2.68 0.60
C ALA A 36 -2.93 1.21 0.81
N LYS A 37 -3.62 0.46 1.69
CA LYS A 37 -3.33 -0.96 1.91
C LYS A 37 -3.49 -1.78 0.64
N GLY A 38 -4.58 -1.57 -0.11
CA GLY A 38 -4.82 -2.27 -1.37
C GLY A 38 -3.70 -2.04 -2.39
N ILE A 39 -3.29 -0.77 -2.55
CA ILE A 39 -2.18 -0.38 -3.43
C ILE A 39 -0.86 -1.00 -2.97
N ALA A 40 -0.57 -0.94 -1.67
CA ALA A 40 0.66 -1.50 -1.11
C ALA A 40 0.76 -3.02 -1.32
N ILE A 41 -0.34 -3.75 -1.13
CA ILE A 41 -0.39 -5.21 -1.39
C ILE A 41 -0.16 -5.50 -2.87
N ALA A 42 -0.81 -4.77 -3.77
CA ALA A 42 -0.66 -4.97 -5.21
C ALA A 42 0.78 -4.72 -5.66
N VAL A 43 1.39 -3.61 -5.23
CA VAL A 43 2.80 -3.28 -5.53
C VAL A 43 3.74 -4.34 -4.96
N GLY A 44 3.52 -4.77 -3.71
CA GLY A 44 4.30 -5.81 -3.07
C GLY A 44 4.25 -7.14 -3.82
N ALA A 45 3.07 -7.55 -4.29
CA ALA A 45 2.89 -8.77 -5.07
C ALA A 45 3.65 -8.71 -6.41
N VAL A 46 3.57 -7.58 -7.13
CA VAL A 46 4.29 -7.38 -8.40
C VAL A 46 5.81 -7.45 -8.17
N VAL A 47 6.31 -6.80 -7.14
CA VAL A 47 7.74 -6.83 -6.80
C VAL A 47 8.19 -8.26 -6.47
N ALA A 48 7.42 -8.99 -5.65
CA ALA A 48 7.74 -10.37 -5.27
C ALA A 48 7.81 -11.30 -6.50
N VAL A 49 6.82 -11.24 -7.39
CA VAL A 49 6.81 -12.02 -8.64
C VAL A 49 7.98 -11.62 -9.54
N GLY A 50 8.29 -10.32 -9.64
CA GLY A 50 9.44 -9.83 -10.39
C GLY A 50 10.77 -10.41 -9.89
N VAL A 51 10.98 -10.42 -8.57
CA VAL A 51 12.17 -11.03 -7.95
C VAL A 51 12.26 -12.52 -8.26
N LEU A 52 11.15 -13.26 -8.11
CA LEU A 52 11.11 -14.69 -8.43
C LEU A 52 11.45 -14.94 -9.90
N ALA A 53 10.92 -14.12 -10.82
CA ALA A 53 11.21 -14.24 -12.24
C ALA A 53 12.70 -14.01 -12.53
N VAL A 54 13.31 -12.97 -11.94
CA VAL A 54 14.75 -12.69 -12.09
C VAL A 54 15.60 -13.86 -11.59
N VAL A 55 15.33 -14.36 -10.39
CA VAL A 55 16.05 -15.50 -9.80
C VAL A 55 15.90 -16.75 -10.67
N PHE A 56 14.67 -17.05 -11.12
CA PHE A 56 14.39 -18.18 -12.00
C PHE A 56 15.15 -18.08 -13.33
N LEU A 57 15.14 -16.91 -13.96
CA LEU A 57 15.85 -16.70 -15.24
C LEU A 57 17.36 -16.84 -15.09
N MET A 58 17.95 -16.32 -14.00
CA MET A 58 19.37 -16.53 -13.69
C MET A 58 19.70 -18.02 -13.50
N GLY A 59 18.85 -18.75 -12.75
CA GLY A 59 18.99 -20.19 -12.56
C GLY A 59 18.88 -20.97 -13.87
N LYS A 60 17.85 -20.67 -14.68
CA LYS A 60 17.60 -21.29 -15.98
C LYS A 60 18.74 -21.09 -16.97
N LYS A 61 19.29 -19.87 -17.05
CA LYS A 61 20.44 -19.57 -17.92
C LYS A 61 21.67 -20.38 -17.51
N ARG A 62 21.99 -20.41 -16.21
CA ARG A 62 23.14 -21.15 -15.69
C ARG A 62 22.98 -22.67 -15.82
N GLY A 63 21.78 -23.20 -15.59
CA GLY A 63 21.48 -24.62 -15.72
C GLY A 63 21.64 -25.13 -17.15
N ARG A 64 21.20 -24.35 -18.15
CA ARG A 64 21.37 -24.71 -19.57
C ARG A 64 22.83 -24.79 -19.99
N SER A 65 23.67 -23.85 -19.56
CA SER A 65 25.11 -23.88 -19.88
C SER A 65 25.86 -25.04 -19.21
N LYS A 66 25.32 -25.61 -18.12
CA LYS A 66 25.94 -26.73 -17.38
C LYS A 66 25.27 -28.07 -17.64
N SER A 67 24.42 -28.18 -18.66
CA SER A 67 23.74 -29.43 -18.99
C SER A 67 24.76 -30.51 -19.34
N THR A 68 24.84 -31.56 -18.52
CA THR A 68 25.64 -32.75 -18.82
C THR A 68 25.03 -33.47 -20.00
N ILE A 69 25.78 -33.61 -21.09
CA ILE A 69 25.41 -34.48 -22.20
C ILE A 69 25.68 -35.91 -21.75
N ILE A 70 24.64 -36.73 -21.60
CA ILE A 70 24.79 -38.16 -21.34
C ILE A 70 24.71 -38.88 -22.68
N GLU A 71 25.85 -39.36 -23.17
CA GLU A 71 25.88 -40.28 -24.28
C GLU A 71 25.40 -41.66 -23.79
N VAL A 72 24.23 -42.10 -24.26
CA VAL A 72 23.71 -43.42 -23.97
C VAL A 72 24.50 -44.44 -24.80
N ARG A 73 25.53 -45.02 -24.20
CA ARG A 73 26.26 -46.13 -24.81
C ARG A 73 25.43 -47.41 -24.66
N ARG A 74 24.86 -47.86 -25.77
CA ARG A 74 24.27 -49.20 -25.87
C ARG A 74 25.40 -50.23 -25.86
N PHE A 75 25.40 -51.11 -24.87
CA PHE A 75 26.20 -52.34 -24.85
C PHE A 75 25.48 -53.45 -25.63
#